data_AF-A0A5B1QFI0-F1
#
_entry.id   AF-A0A5B1QFI0-F1
#
_cell.length_a   1.000
_cell.length_b   1.000
_cell.length_c   1.000
_cell.angle_alpha   90.00
_cell.angle_beta   90.00
_cell.angle_gamma   90.00
#
_symmetry.space_group_name_H-M   'P 1'
#
loop_
_entity.id
_entity.type
_entity.pdbx_description
1 polymer ?
#
loop_
_entity_poly.entity_id
_entity_poly.type
_entity_poly.pdbx_seq_one_letter_code
_entity_poly.pdbx_strand_id
1 'polypeptide(L)'
;MSEATKEWQALAHKMSYCGHGFLANHRLRKVSHIGGGPSLTLTGTDTPLTARFARAVLDHAPTGEYRTRFFPNENPLCNWCPPIQSRRHILSTCTHYVRPQPNFAEFLKNSAEPGPCLVSFLKANPSAFTFTDVPDDDLS
;
A
#
# COMPACT_ATOMS: atom_id res chain seq x y z
N MET A 1 -11.50 -29.85 -6.53
CA MET A 1 -10.55 -28.72 -6.37
C MET A 1 -9.14 -29.29 -6.29
N SER A 2 -8.17 -28.65 -6.94
CA SER A 2 -6.77 -29.12 -6.92
C SER A 2 -6.16 -28.93 -5.53
N GLU A 3 -5.08 -29.66 -5.24
CA GLU A 3 -4.37 -29.57 -3.97
C GLU A 3 -3.82 -28.15 -3.73
N ALA A 4 -3.34 -27.49 -4.78
CA ALA A 4 -2.95 -26.09 -4.76
C ALA A 4 -4.09 -25.16 -4.29
N THR A 5 -5.34 -25.39 -4.71
CA THR A 5 -6.47 -24.57 -4.26
C THR A 5 -6.74 -24.73 -2.76
N LYS A 6 -6.55 -25.94 -2.20
CA LYS A 6 -6.74 -26.19 -0.76
C LYS A 6 -5.62 -25.56 0.07
N GLU A 7 -4.37 -25.65 -0.40
CA GLU A 7 -3.22 -25.04 0.25
C GLU A 7 -3.38 -23.51 0.32
N TRP A 8 -3.75 -22.88 -0.80
CA TRP A 8 -4.04 -21.45 -0.83
C TRP A 8 -5.19 -21.06 0.11
N GLN A 9 -6.27 -21.85 0.16
CA GLN A 9 -7.36 -21.62 1.11
C GLN A 9 -6.89 -21.71 2.56
N ALA A 10 -6.02 -22.68 2.89
CA ALA A 10 -5.47 -22.80 4.24
C ALA A 10 -4.56 -21.62 4.61
N LEU A 11 -3.70 -21.17 3.68
CA LEU A 11 -2.83 -20.01 3.87
C LEU A 11 -3.63 -18.71 3.99
N ALA A 12 -4.69 -18.53 3.20
CA ALA A 12 -5.53 -17.33 3.21
C ALA A 12 -6.24 -17.05 4.54
N HIS A 13 -6.29 -18.02 5.47
CA HIS A 13 -6.84 -17.84 6.82
C HIS A 13 -5.77 -17.60 7.89
N LYS A 14 -4.48 -17.71 7.56
CA LYS A 14 -3.38 -17.46 8.51
C LYS A 14 -3.08 -15.96 8.61
N MET A 15 -2.98 -15.44 9.83
CA MET A 15 -2.62 -14.03 10.09
C MET A 15 -1.25 -13.64 9.53
N SER A 16 -0.32 -14.59 9.39
CA SER A 16 0.98 -14.37 8.75
C SER A 16 0.89 -14.16 7.24
N TYR A 17 -0.25 -14.46 6.62
CA TYR A 17 -0.46 -14.42 5.17
C TYR A 17 -1.48 -13.36 4.77
N CYS A 18 -2.51 -13.13 5.61
CA CYS A 18 -3.47 -12.06 5.40
C CYS A 18 -2.81 -10.69 5.48
N GLY A 19 -3.31 -9.73 4.70
CA GLY A 19 -3.05 -8.31 4.97
C GLY A 19 -3.55 -7.92 6.34
N HIS A 20 -2.77 -7.11 7.07
CA HIS A 20 -3.17 -6.57 8.37
C HIS A 20 -2.88 -5.07 8.48
N GLY A 21 -2.06 -4.50 7.58
CA GLY A 21 -1.68 -3.09 7.58
C GLY A 21 -2.71 -2.13 6.94
N PHE A 22 -3.94 -2.57 6.65
CA PHE A 22 -4.92 -1.83 5.86
C PHE A 22 -5.19 -0.41 6.38
N LEU A 23 -5.51 0.50 5.45
CA LEU A 23 -5.91 1.87 5.80
C LEU A 23 -7.14 1.83 6.74
N ALA A 24 -7.07 2.63 7.81
CA ALA A 24 -8.08 2.65 8.86
C ALA A 24 -9.43 3.21 8.37
N ASN A 25 -9.41 4.13 7.40
CA ASN A 25 -10.63 4.70 6.84
C ASN A 25 -11.37 3.67 5.98
N HIS A 26 -12.58 3.27 6.38
CA HIS A 26 -13.39 2.27 5.69
C HIS A 26 -13.73 2.65 4.25
N ARG A 27 -13.77 3.95 3.90
CA ARG A 27 -14.01 4.44 2.54
C ARG A 27 -12.89 4.08 1.57
N LEU A 28 -11.69 3.83 2.11
CA LEU A 28 -10.56 3.34 1.34
C LEU A 28 -10.56 1.82 1.22
N ARG A 29 -11.40 1.05 1.93
CA ARG A 29 -11.37 -0.42 1.89
C ARG A 29 -12.14 -1.05 0.73
N LYS A 30 -12.79 -0.25 -0.11
CA LYS A 30 -13.56 -0.72 -1.26
C LYS A 30 -12.89 -0.23 -2.54
N VAL A 31 -12.33 -1.16 -3.31
CA VAL A 31 -11.82 -0.92 -4.67
C VAL A 31 -12.75 -1.63 -5.64
N SER A 32 -13.63 -0.90 -6.33
CA SER A 32 -14.57 -1.47 -7.29
C SER A 32 -14.67 -0.62 -8.55
N HIS A 33 -14.87 -1.26 -9.69
CA HIS A 33 -15.17 -0.65 -10.99
C HIS A 33 -16.60 -0.93 -11.48
N ILE A 34 -17.33 -1.89 -10.87
CA ILE A 34 -18.72 -2.24 -11.26
C ILE A 34 -19.66 -1.83 -10.12
N GLY A 35 -20.63 -0.97 -10.45
CA GLY A 35 -21.81 -0.67 -9.63
C GLY A 35 -21.60 -0.19 -8.19
N GLY A 36 -20.41 0.27 -7.74
CA GLY A 36 -20.14 0.28 -6.29
C GLY A 36 -19.05 1.16 -5.68
N GLY A 37 -18.57 2.23 -6.31
CA GLY A 37 -17.87 3.30 -5.56
C GLY A 37 -16.85 4.15 -6.34
N PRO A 38 -16.61 5.41 -5.93
CA PRO A 38 -15.85 6.39 -6.70
C PRO A 38 -14.33 6.16 -6.71
N SER A 39 -13.78 5.20 -5.96
CA SER A 39 -12.35 5.17 -5.68
C SER A 39 -11.46 4.96 -6.91
N LEU A 40 -11.89 4.13 -7.88
CA LEU A 40 -11.15 3.90 -9.12
C LEU A 40 -11.42 4.98 -10.18
N THR A 41 -12.52 5.73 -10.10
CA THR A 41 -12.75 6.85 -11.03
C THR A 41 -11.85 8.05 -10.69
N LEU A 42 -11.35 8.13 -9.45
CA LEU A 42 -10.42 9.19 -9.01
C LEU A 42 -9.12 9.24 -9.82
N THR A 43 -8.70 8.13 -10.40
CA THR A 43 -7.47 8.01 -11.17
C THR A 43 -7.71 8.17 -12.68
N GLY A 44 -8.97 8.24 -13.12
CA GLY A 44 -9.33 8.40 -14.53
C GLY A 44 -8.78 7.26 -15.38
N THR A 45 -8.12 7.59 -16.48
CA THR A 45 -7.48 6.64 -17.41
C THR A 45 -5.99 6.41 -17.11
N ASP A 46 -5.46 7.02 -16.05
CA ASP A 46 -4.06 6.86 -15.64
C ASP A 46 -3.86 5.47 -14.99
N THR A 47 -3.46 4.52 -15.83
CA THR A 47 -3.26 3.12 -15.43
C THR A 47 -2.15 2.97 -14.37
N PRO A 48 -0.97 3.62 -14.50
CA PRO A 48 0.03 3.61 -13.44
C PRO A 48 -0.48 4.12 -12.09
N LEU A 49 -1.19 5.26 -12.07
CA LEU A 49 -1.79 5.81 -10.85
C LEU A 49 -2.83 4.87 -10.25
N THR A 50 -3.67 4.25 -11.10
CA THR A 50 -4.67 3.27 -10.69
C THR A 50 -4.02 2.06 -10.00
N ALA A 51 -2.94 1.51 -10.58
CA ALA A 51 -2.22 0.38 -9.99
C ALA A 51 -1.56 0.76 -8.66
N ARG A 52 -0.99 1.96 -8.53
CA ARG A 52 -0.42 2.46 -7.26
C ARG A 52 -1.50 2.66 -6.21
N PHE A 53 -2.65 3.22 -6.58
CA PHE A 53 -3.79 3.37 -5.69
C PHE A 53 -4.29 2.01 -5.18
N ALA A 54 -4.47 1.04 -6.07
CA ALA A 54 -4.89 -0.31 -5.70
C ALA A 54 -3.90 -0.98 -4.75
N ARG A 55 -2.59 -0.93 -5.03
CA ARG A 55 -1.53 -1.45 -4.15
C ARG A 55 -1.52 -0.77 -2.78
N ALA A 56 -1.66 0.55 -2.77
CA ALA A 56 -1.75 1.34 -1.54
C ALA A 56 -2.97 0.97 -0.70
N VAL A 57 -4.11 0.64 -1.31
CA VAL A 57 -5.33 0.31 -0.57
C VAL A 57 -5.38 -1.15 -0.11
N LEU A 58 -4.98 -2.08 -0.98
CA LEU A 58 -5.25 -3.52 -0.83
C LEU A 58 -4.15 -4.30 -0.10
N ASP A 59 -3.10 -3.65 0.39
CA ASP A 59 -2.00 -4.35 1.07
C ASP A 59 -1.15 -5.29 0.21
N HIS A 60 -1.04 -4.91 -1.06
CA HIS A 60 -0.24 -5.58 -2.09
C HIS A 60 0.86 -4.70 -2.68
N ALA A 61 1.26 -3.63 -1.99
CA ALA A 61 2.42 -2.86 -2.42
C ALA A 61 3.71 -3.64 -2.12
N PRO A 62 4.72 -3.63 -3.02
CA PRO A 62 6.00 -4.32 -2.85
C PRO A 62 6.87 -3.57 -1.82
N THR A 63 6.42 -3.61 -0.57
CA THR A 63 7.01 -2.89 0.56
C THR A 63 7.72 -3.88 1.47
N GLY A 64 8.52 -3.38 2.41
CA GLY A 64 9.13 -4.20 3.44
C GLY A 64 8.12 -5.04 4.23
N GLU A 65 6.94 -4.47 4.56
CA GLU A 65 5.84 -5.21 5.20
C GLU A 65 5.30 -6.37 4.33
N TYR A 66 5.31 -6.21 3.01
CA TYR A 66 4.97 -7.29 2.09
C TYR A 66 6.07 -8.36 2.04
N ARG A 67 7.34 -7.95 1.98
CA ARG A 67 8.50 -8.85 2.04
C ARG A 67 8.51 -9.69 3.31
N THR A 68 8.21 -9.11 4.48
CA THR A 68 8.17 -9.90 5.73
C THR A 68 7.18 -11.06 5.71
N ARG A 69 6.14 -11.02 4.86
CA ARG A 69 5.14 -12.08 4.73
C ARG A 69 5.47 -13.10 3.66
N PHE A 70 5.96 -12.65 2.50
CA PHE A 70 6.11 -13.49 1.31
C PHE A 70 7.56 -13.75 0.90
N PHE A 71 8.51 -12.94 1.39
CA PHE A 71 9.93 -12.97 1.06
C PHE A 71 10.78 -12.74 2.31
N PRO A 72 10.72 -13.62 3.33
CA PRO A 72 11.32 -13.39 4.65
C PRO A 72 12.85 -13.30 4.66
N ASN A 73 13.50 -13.65 3.55
CA ASN A 73 14.95 -13.56 3.37
C ASN A 73 15.38 -12.26 2.66
N GLU A 74 14.44 -11.44 2.17
CA GLU A 74 14.72 -10.15 1.54
C GLU A 74 14.73 -9.02 2.58
N ASN A 75 15.49 -7.96 2.29
CA ASN A 75 15.58 -6.80 3.18
C ASN A 75 14.19 -6.12 3.33
N PRO A 76 13.66 -5.92 4.55
CA PRO A 76 12.41 -5.21 4.75
C PRO A 76 12.58 -3.72 5.09
N LEU A 77 13.82 -3.25 5.26
CA LEU A 77 14.11 -1.89 5.73
C LEU A 77 13.93 -0.86 4.62
N CYS A 78 13.53 0.35 5.00
CA CYS A 78 13.39 1.45 4.06
C CYS A 78 14.77 1.95 3.58
N ASN A 79 14.92 2.19 2.28
CA ASN A 79 16.19 2.63 1.67
C ASN A 79 16.66 4.01 2.17
N TRP A 80 15.76 4.81 2.76
CA TRP A 80 16.04 6.19 3.13
C TRP A 80 16.06 6.46 4.64
N CYS A 81 15.65 5.48 5.46
CA CYS A 81 15.65 5.63 6.91
C CYS A 81 15.48 4.27 7.64
N PRO A 82 15.86 4.17 8.93
CA PRO A 82 15.98 2.88 9.62
C PRO A 82 14.74 1.95 9.73
N PRO A 83 13.47 2.42 9.73
CA PRO A 83 12.32 1.53 9.94
C PRO A 83 12.05 0.55 8.79
N ILE A 84 11.31 -0.53 9.09
CA ILE A 84 10.66 -1.35 8.04
C ILE A 84 9.82 -0.46 7.14
N GLN A 85 9.98 -0.61 5.83
CA GLN A 85 9.16 0.09 4.87
C GLN A 85 7.74 -0.48 4.90
N SER A 86 6.88 0.09 5.73
CA SER A 86 5.45 -0.22 5.79
C SER A 86 4.64 0.86 5.10
N ARG A 87 3.37 0.57 4.76
CA ARG A 87 2.44 1.62 4.29
C ARG A 87 2.36 2.78 5.28
N ARG A 88 2.23 2.46 6.57
CA ARG A 88 2.16 3.48 7.63
C ARG A 88 3.40 4.37 7.59
N HIS A 89 4.58 3.77 7.46
CA HIS A 89 5.84 4.51 7.35
C HIS A 89 5.83 5.46 6.15
N ILE A 90 5.51 4.97 4.94
CA ILE A 90 5.40 5.74 3.70
C ILE A 90 4.50 6.97 3.89
N LEU A 91 3.31 6.77 4.48
CA LEU A 91 2.30 7.82 4.64
C LEU A 91 2.50 8.76 5.83
N SER A 92 3.41 8.46 6.76
CA SER A 92 3.56 9.23 8.01
C SER A 92 4.93 9.86 8.19
N THR A 93 6.00 9.09 8.04
CA THR A 93 7.30 9.42 8.67
C THR A 93 8.49 9.20 7.74
N CYS A 94 8.31 8.53 6.61
CA CYS A 94 9.39 8.30 5.65
C CYS A 94 9.97 9.62 5.13
N THR A 95 11.29 9.77 5.20
CA THR A 95 12.02 10.97 4.78
C THR A 95 11.96 11.24 3.28
N HIS A 96 11.71 10.20 2.47
CA HIS A 96 11.67 10.28 1.01
C HIS A 96 10.39 10.91 0.45
N TYR A 97 9.22 10.66 1.07
CA TYR A 97 7.93 11.04 0.50
C TYR A 97 7.44 12.41 0.96
N VAL A 98 6.94 13.22 0.03
CA VAL A 98 6.30 14.51 0.28
C VAL A 98 4.82 14.29 0.60
N ARG A 99 4.38 14.72 1.79
CA ARG A 99 2.99 14.60 2.22
C ARG A 99 2.24 15.92 2.00
N PRO A 100 0.97 15.89 1.52
CA PRO A 100 0.20 17.11 1.29
C PRO A 100 -0.01 17.98 2.54
N GLN A 101 0.09 17.39 3.73
CA GLN A 101 -0.06 18.08 5.01
C GLN A 101 0.61 17.29 6.15
N PRO A 102 0.87 17.93 7.31
CA PRO A 102 1.34 17.25 8.52
C PRO A 102 0.38 16.13 8.96
N ASN A 103 0.93 15.10 9.62
CA ASN A 103 0.16 13.97 10.17
C ASN A 103 -0.75 13.29 9.13
N PHE A 104 -0.30 13.20 7.87
CA PHE A 104 -1.12 12.79 6.73
C PHE A 104 -1.82 11.43 6.91
N ALA A 105 -1.15 10.44 7.51
CA ALA A 105 -1.78 9.16 7.82
C ALA A 105 -3.00 9.28 8.77
N GLU A 106 -2.91 10.12 9.80
CA GLU A 106 -4.02 10.38 10.72
C GLU A 106 -5.10 11.23 10.05
N PHE A 107 -4.71 12.17 9.18
CA PHE A 107 -5.66 12.91 8.36
C PHE A 107 -6.45 11.99 7.43
N LEU A 108 -5.81 11.07 6.70
CA LEU A 108 -6.48 10.11 5.85
C LEU A 108 -7.47 9.24 6.64
N LYS A 109 -7.09 8.83 7.85
CA LYS A 109 -7.96 8.06 8.74
C LYS A 109 -9.26 8.80 9.07
N ASN A 110 -9.21 10.11 9.30
CA ASN A 110 -10.34 10.92 9.73
C ASN A 110 -11.02 11.72 8.59
N SER A 111 -10.48 11.70 7.38
CA SER A 111 -11.00 12.47 6.25
C SER A 111 -12.36 11.96 5.77
N ALA A 112 -13.25 12.89 5.42
CA ALA A 112 -14.50 12.59 4.73
C ALA A 112 -14.26 12.08 3.29
N GLU A 113 -13.20 12.58 2.65
CA GLU A 113 -12.81 12.32 1.26
C GLU A 113 -11.37 11.78 1.17
N PRO A 114 -11.07 10.61 1.76
CA PRO A 114 -9.71 10.10 1.85
C PRO A 114 -9.14 9.65 0.50
N GLY A 115 -10.00 9.28 -0.45
CA GLY A 115 -9.60 8.84 -1.80
C GLY A 115 -8.87 9.94 -2.57
N PRO A 116 -9.50 11.11 -2.81
CA PRO A 116 -8.83 12.25 -3.43
C PRO A 116 -7.53 12.66 -2.72
N CYS A 117 -7.51 12.64 -1.39
CA CYS A 117 -6.29 12.93 -0.62
C CYS A 117 -5.17 11.91 -0.90
N LEU A 118 -5.49 10.61 -0.93
CA LEU A 118 -4.51 9.58 -1.28
C LEU A 118 -4.02 9.75 -2.72
N VAL A 119 -4.91 10.07 -3.67
CA VAL A 119 -4.53 10.34 -5.06
C VAL A 119 -3.60 11.56 -5.16
N SER A 120 -3.85 12.62 -4.40
CA SER A 120 -2.96 13.79 -4.33
C SER A 120 -1.56 13.39 -3.85
N PHE A 121 -1.46 12.58 -2.79
CA PHE A 121 -0.18 12.02 -2.34
C PHE A 121 0.52 11.20 -3.43
N LEU A 122 -0.20 10.34 -4.14
CA LEU A 122 0.38 9.51 -5.22
C LEU A 122 0.83 10.33 -6.42
N LYS A 123 0.17 11.45 -6.73
CA LYS A 123 0.61 12.38 -7.78
C LYS A 123 1.88 13.12 -7.37
N ALA A 124 1.99 13.53 -6.11
CA ALA A 124 3.18 14.18 -5.58
C ALA A 124 4.39 13.23 -5.45
N ASN A 125 4.15 11.92 -5.36
CA ASN A 125 5.18 10.90 -5.18
C ASN A 125 5.04 9.80 -6.24
N PRO A 126 5.57 10.00 -7.46
CA PRO A 126 5.37 9.08 -8.58
C PRO A 126 5.85 7.63 -8.33
N SER A 127 6.91 7.48 -7.52
CA SER A 127 7.51 6.18 -7.18
C SER A 127 6.85 5.47 -5.99
N ALA A 128 6.01 6.16 -5.21
CA ALA A 128 5.37 5.56 -4.05
C ALA A 128 4.55 4.32 -4.42
N PHE A 129 4.77 3.24 -3.66
CA PHE A 129 4.14 1.93 -3.85
C PHE A 129 4.43 1.28 -5.22
N THR A 130 5.49 1.67 -5.92
CA THR A 130 6.00 0.95 -7.11
C THR A 130 7.09 -0.03 -6.73
N PHE A 131 7.58 -0.79 -7.73
CA PHE A 131 8.78 -1.63 -7.56
C PHE A 131 10.08 -0.82 -7.60
N THR A 132 10.02 0.46 -7.97
CA THR A 132 11.20 1.35 -7.97
C THR A 132 11.67 1.64 -6.55
N ASP A 133 10.73 1.71 -5.60
CA ASP A 133 11.00 2.07 -4.21
C ASP A 133 11.02 0.84 -3.29
N VAL A 134 11.05 -0.37 -3.83
CA VAL A 134 11.17 -1.58 -3.01
C VAL A 134 12.45 -1.51 -2.18
N PRO A 135 12.47 -2.01 -0.93
CA PRO A 135 13.71 -2.16 -0.19
C PRO A 135 14.81 -2.81 -1.04
N ASP A 136 16.00 -2.23 -1.04
CA ASP A 136 17.14 -2.77 -1.77
C ASP A 136 17.82 -3.84 -0.90
N ASP A 137 18.14 -4.98 -1.48
CA ASP A 137 18.89 -6.02 -0.77
C ASP A 137 20.38 -5.66 -0.61
N ASP A 138 20.84 -4.69 -1.39
CA ASP A 138 22.18 -4.12 -1.33
C ASP A 138 22.18 -2.86 -0.47
N LEU A 139 22.49 -2.99 0.81
CA LEU A 139 22.94 -1.85 1.62
C LEU A 139 24.41 -1.57 1.26
N SER A 140 24.65 -0.85 0.15
CA SER A 140 25.97 -0.31 -0.19
C SER A 140 26.25 1.00 0.52
#